data_AF-A0A838TX72-F1
#
_entry.id   AF-A0A838TX72-F1
#
_cell.length_a   1.000
_cell.length_b   1.000
_cell.length_c   1.000
_cell.angle_alpha   90.00
_cell.angle_beta   90.00
_cell.angle_gamma   90.00
#
_symmetry.space_group_name_H-M   'P 1'
#
loop_
_entity.id
_entity.type
_entity.pdbx_description
1 polymer ?
#
loop_
_entity_poly.entity_id
_entity_poly.type
_entity_poly.pdbx_seq_one_letter_code
_entity_poly.pdbx_strand_id
1 'polypeptide(L)'
;MPDQLENGTQQTTVVSETSPAEVVRTTSQVQPQTPIGQPQKVLQKKKAIFRTHQIIWYILGIVEFLLAFRMTLKALGANPSSGFTNLIYALSDPLALPFSGIFGVTATNQGNFFEWSTIIAVIVYALIAYAVIQLMQLVKPVSKEEVEQTVDSQ
;
A
#
# COMPACT_ATOMS: atom_id res chain seq x y z
N MET A 1 1.04 25.71 96.58
CA MET A 1 -0.38 25.67 97.01
C MET A 1 -1.04 26.93 96.47
N PRO A 2 -2.14 26.87 95.69
CA PRO A 2 -2.88 25.72 95.10
C PRO A 2 -2.57 25.61 93.57
N ASP A 3 -2.79 24.53 92.82
CA ASP A 3 -3.95 23.65 92.56
C ASP A 3 -5.17 24.38 91.96
N GLN A 4 -5.60 23.97 90.75
CA GLN A 4 -6.98 23.89 90.24
C GLN A 4 -6.98 23.89 88.68
N LEU A 5 -7.32 22.77 88.04
CA LEU A 5 -8.63 22.47 87.41
C LEU A 5 -8.66 22.83 85.90
N GLU A 6 -8.82 21.82 85.04
CA GLU A 6 -10.06 21.55 84.26
C GLU A 6 -9.95 22.07 82.82
N ASN A 7 -10.47 21.47 81.75
CA ASN A 7 -11.16 20.20 81.51
C ASN A 7 -11.29 20.07 79.96
N GLY A 8 -11.53 18.85 79.47
CA GLY A 8 -12.16 18.56 78.16
C GLY A 8 -11.22 18.51 76.94
N THR A 9 -11.27 17.51 76.04
CA THR A 9 -12.29 16.48 75.82
C THR A 9 -11.69 15.34 74.99
N GLN A 10 -11.76 14.13 75.56
CA GLN A 10 -11.96 12.80 74.97
C GLN A 10 -11.75 12.58 73.45
N GLN A 11 -11.00 11.53 73.11
CA GLN A 11 -11.58 10.39 72.39
C GLN A 11 -10.67 9.16 72.46
N THR A 12 -11.18 8.10 73.10
CA THR A 12 -10.61 6.76 73.14
C THR A 12 -11.21 5.92 72.02
N THR A 13 -10.40 4.98 71.52
CA THR A 13 -10.74 3.79 70.70
C THR A 13 -10.95 4.11 69.22
N VAL A 14 -10.27 3.48 68.26
CA VAL A 14 -10.15 2.02 68.07
C VAL A 14 -8.86 1.65 67.34
N VAL A 15 -8.09 0.77 67.98
CA VAL A 15 -7.29 -0.37 67.47
C VAL A 15 -6.63 -0.24 66.07
N SER A 16 -5.30 -0.29 66.05
CA SER A 16 -4.54 -1.03 65.03
C SER A 16 -3.12 -1.32 65.52
N GLU A 17 -2.94 -2.46 66.16
CA GLU A 17 -1.69 -3.22 66.09
C GLU A 17 -2.03 -4.64 65.66
N THR A 18 -1.52 -5.06 64.50
CA THR A 18 -1.10 -6.44 64.19
C THR A 18 -0.48 -6.53 62.78
N SER A 19 0.87 -6.51 62.73
CA SER A 19 1.79 -7.45 62.02
C SER A 19 1.66 -7.75 60.50
N PRO A 20 2.66 -8.34 59.82
CA PRO A 20 4.10 -8.06 59.70
C PRO A 20 4.56 -7.89 58.22
N ALA A 21 5.79 -7.42 58.03
CA ALA A 21 6.62 -7.43 56.81
C ALA A 21 6.04 -8.08 55.52
N GLU A 22 5.62 -7.26 54.56
CA GLU A 22 5.50 -7.67 53.15
C GLU A 22 6.78 -7.30 52.41
N VAL A 23 7.46 -8.34 51.94
CA VAL A 23 8.69 -8.29 51.14
C VAL A 23 8.36 -7.67 49.78
N VAL A 24 8.58 -6.37 49.62
CA VAL A 24 8.52 -5.72 48.30
C VAL A 24 9.79 -6.07 47.52
N ARG A 25 9.78 -7.25 46.89
CA ARG A 25 10.67 -7.52 45.75
C ARG A 25 10.32 -6.52 44.66
N THR A 26 11.08 -5.43 44.60
CA THR A 26 11.08 -4.56 43.43
C THR A 26 11.78 -5.32 42.32
N THR A 27 11.02 -6.10 41.55
CA THR A 27 11.43 -6.50 40.20
C THR A 27 11.58 -5.21 39.42
N SER A 28 12.82 -4.71 39.33
CA SER A 28 13.19 -3.73 38.31
C SER A 28 12.96 -4.41 36.95
N GLN A 29 11.76 -4.22 36.42
CA GLN A 29 11.52 -4.32 34.99
C GLN A 29 12.41 -3.28 34.34
N VAL A 30 13.53 -3.73 33.78
CA VAL A 30 14.30 -2.93 32.82
C VAL A 30 13.41 -2.79 31.59
N GLN A 31 12.59 -1.75 31.60
CA GLN A 31 11.90 -1.26 30.41
C GLN A 31 13.01 -1.00 29.37
N PRO A 32 13.01 -1.67 28.20
CA PRO A 32 13.88 -1.26 27.12
C PRO A 32 13.54 0.19 26.81
N GLN A 33 14.47 1.10 27.07
CA GLN A 33 14.33 2.47 26.62
C GLN A 33 14.38 2.43 25.10
N THR A 34 13.21 2.41 24.47
CA THR A 34 13.06 2.59 23.04
C THR A 34 13.80 3.88 22.67
N PRO A 35 14.80 3.85 21.78
CA PRO A 35 15.47 5.08 21.34
C PRO A 35 14.42 6.05 20.79
N ILE A 36 14.13 7.10 21.57
CA ILE A 36 13.24 8.20 21.17
C ILE A 36 13.98 8.94 20.06
N GLY A 37 13.74 8.55 18.81
CA GLY A 37 14.41 9.21 17.70
C GLY A 37 14.14 8.70 16.29
N GLN A 38 13.72 7.46 16.06
CA GLN A 38 13.53 6.96 14.67
C GLN A 38 12.36 5.99 14.38
N PRO A 39 11.13 6.13 14.93
CA PRO A 39 9.99 5.36 14.41
C PRO A 39 9.67 5.69 12.94
N GLN A 40 9.92 6.95 12.55
CA GLN A 40 9.47 7.46 11.25
C GLN A 40 10.29 6.92 10.08
N LYS A 41 11.61 6.71 10.24
CA LYS A 41 12.47 6.31 9.10
C LYS A 41 12.23 4.86 8.65
N VAL A 42 11.93 3.94 9.58
CA VAL A 42 11.61 2.54 9.26
C VAL A 42 10.21 2.37 8.65
N LEU A 43 9.24 3.20 9.06
CA LEU A 43 7.91 3.27 8.43
C LEU A 43 7.94 3.83 7.00
N GLN A 44 8.84 4.80 6.73
CA GLN A 44 8.95 5.47 5.42
C GLN A 44 9.50 4.55 4.32
N LYS A 45 10.50 3.70 4.64
CA LYS A 45 11.05 2.73 3.66
C LYS A 45 10.00 1.71 3.20
N LYS A 46 9.15 1.21 4.10
CA LYS A 46 8.03 0.32 3.71
C LYS A 46 7.04 1.05 2.80
N LYS A 47 6.68 2.30 3.09
CA LYS A 47 5.70 3.11 2.32
C LYS A 47 6.17 3.54 0.91
N ALA A 48 7.48 3.52 0.64
CA ALA A 48 8.04 3.85 -0.68
C ALA A 48 7.95 2.66 -1.66
N ILE A 49 8.22 1.43 -1.19
CA ILE A 49 8.24 0.21 -2.02
C ILE A 49 6.83 -0.20 -2.47
N PHE A 50 5.79 0.06 -1.66
CA PHE A 50 4.40 -0.22 -2.05
C PHE A 50 3.90 0.67 -3.20
N ARG A 51 4.54 1.81 -3.48
CA ARG A 51 4.03 2.77 -4.46
C ARG A 51 4.33 2.39 -5.90
N THR A 52 5.46 1.72 -6.16
CA THR A 52 5.84 1.40 -7.55
C THR A 52 4.90 0.40 -8.20
N HIS A 53 4.47 -0.64 -7.47
CA HIS A 53 3.47 -1.59 -7.99
C HIS A 53 2.14 -0.88 -8.29
N GLN A 54 1.71 0.03 -7.40
CA GLN A 54 0.49 0.81 -7.62
C GLN A 54 0.59 1.70 -8.86
N ILE A 55 1.73 2.34 -9.08
CA ILE A 55 1.96 3.20 -10.26
C ILE A 55 1.90 2.37 -11.54
N ILE A 56 2.54 1.21 -11.60
CA ILE A 56 2.52 0.34 -12.80
C ILE A 56 1.09 -0.07 -13.12
N TRP A 57 0.35 -0.57 -12.12
CA TRP A 57 -1.06 -0.97 -12.31
C TRP A 57 -1.95 0.20 -12.72
N TYR A 58 -1.72 1.39 -12.18
CA TYR A 58 -2.47 2.59 -12.55
C TYR A 58 -2.21 3.02 -14.00
N ILE A 59 -0.95 3.06 -14.42
CA ILE A 59 -0.57 3.37 -15.81
C ILE A 59 -1.13 2.32 -16.76
N LEU A 60 -0.97 1.04 -16.43
CA LEU A 60 -1.57 -0.05 -17.22
C LEU A 60 -3.08 0.15 -17.33
N GLY A 61 -3.77 0.43 -16.23
CA GLY A 61 -5.21 0.66 -16.23
C GLY A 61 -5.65 1.80 -17.16
N ILE A 62 -4.88 2.90 -17.23
CA ILE A 62 -5.14 4.00 -18.16
C ILE A 62 -4.95 3.56 -19.62
N VAL A 63 -3.84 2.86 -19.92
CA VAL A 63 -3.53 2.34 -21.26
C VAL A 63 -4.63 1.39 -21.73
N GLU A 64 -4.99 0.43 -20.88
CA GLU A 64 -6.03 -0.56 -21.12
C GLU A 64 -7.39 0.10 -21.33
N PHE A 65 -7.74 1.07 -20.48
CA PHE A 65 -8.98 1.83 -20.60
C PHE A 65 -9.08 2.54 -21.95
N LEU A 66 -8.02 3.24 -22.39
CA LEU A 66 -8.01 3.94 -23.68
C LEU A 66 -8.14 2.99 -24.86
N LEU A 67 -7.42 1.86 -24.87
CA LEU A 67 -7.47 0.88 -25.95
C LEU A 67 -8.79 0.12 -25.99
N ALA A 68 -9.35 -0.24 -24.83
CA ALA A 68 -10.66 -0.89 -24.74
C ALA A 68 -11.79 0.05 -25.18
N PHE A 69 -11.75 1.33 -24.78
CA PHE A 69 -12.70 2.33 -25.27
C PHE A 69 -12.57 2.54 -26.77
N ARG A 70 -11.34 2.67 -27.30
CA ARG A 70 -11.09 2.76 -28.74
C ARG A 70 -11.75 1.60 -29.49
N MET A 71 -11.46 0.37 -29.07
CA MET A 71 -12.01 -0.83 -29.69
C MET A 71 -13.54 -0.86 -29.63
N THR A 72 -14.12 -0.52 -28.47
CA THR A 72 -15.57 -0.49 -28.29
C THR A 72 -16.24 0.56 -29.18
N LEU A 73 -15.70 1.79 -29.21
CA LEU A 73 -16.21 2.87 -30.05
C LEU A 73 -16.12 2.51 -31.54
N LYS A 74 -15.01 1.93 -31.98
CA LYS A 74 -14.88 1.44 -33.35
C LYS A 74 -15.85 0.30 -33.63
N ALA A 75 -15.96 -0.68 -32.75
CA ALA A 75 -16.88 -1.81 -32.91
C ALA A 75 -18.36 -1.37 -32.98
N LEU A 76 -18.73 -0.29 -32.29
CA LEU A 76 -20.08 0.28 -32.32
C LEU A 76 -20.30 1.29 -33.46
N GLY A 77 -19.31 1.54 -34.32
CA GLY A 77 -19.44 2.52 -35.41
C GLY A 77 -19.57 3.96 -34.92
N ALA A 78 -18.95 4.31 -33.78
CA ALA A 78 -19.03 5.64 -33.22
C ALA A 78 -18.50 6.71 -34.18
N ASN A 79 -19.20 7.85 -34.26
CA ASN A 79 -18.85 8.94 -35.15
C ASN A 79 -17.46 9.53 -34.81
N PRO A 80 -16.45 9.39 -35.70
CA PRO A 80 -15.09 9.89 -35.46
C PRO A 80 -14.99 11.41 -35.40
N SER A 81 -15.99 12.13 -35.92
CA SER A 81 -16.08 13.59 -35.87
C SER A 81 -16.64 14.11 -34.55
N SER A 82 -17.14 13.23 -33.67
CA SER A 82 -17.59 13.65 -32.34
C SER A 82 -16.38 13.93 -31.43
N GLY A 83 -16.47 14.98 -30.61
CA GLY A 83 -15.34 15.43 -29.78
C GLY A 83 -14.83 14.35 -28.82
N PHE A 84 -15.72 13.58 -28.19
CA PHE A 84 -15.34 12.50 -27.28
C PHE A 84 -14.66 11.34 -28.00
N THR A 85 -15.23 10.85 -29.11
CA THR A 85 -14.62 9.76 -29.88
C THR A 85 -13.26 10.18 -30.45
N ASN A 86 -13.16 11.41 -30.96
CA ASN A 86 -11.90 11.96 -31.45
C ASN A 86 -10.82 12.02 -30.37
N LEU A 87 -11.18 12.48 -29.16
CA LEU A 87 -10.27 12.51 -28.01
C LEU A 87 -9.72 11.11 -27.68
N ILE A 88 -10.60 10.10 -27.59
CA ILE A 88 -10.18 8.72 -27.31
C ILE A 88 -9.26 8.20 -28.42
N TYR A 89 -9.59 8.45 -29.69
CA TYR A 89 -8.75 8.01 -30.81
C TYR A 89 -7.39 8.69 -30.78
N ALA A 90 -7.33 10.02 -30.57
CA ALA A 90 -6.08 10.76 -30.50
C ALA A 90 -5.16 10.29 -29.34
N LEU A 91 -5.72 9.99 -28.17
CA LEU A 91 -4.96 9.48 -27.03
C LEU A 91 -4.51 8.03 -27.20
N SER A 92 -5.29 7.22 -27.91
CA SER A 92 -5.01 5.78 -28.10
C SER A 92 -4.19 5.47 -29.36
N ASP A 93 -4.19 6.33 -30.37
CA ASP A 93 -3.45 6.15 -31.62
C ASP A 93 -1.95 5.84 -31.40
N PRO A 94 -1.18 6.60 -30.60
CA PRO A 94 0.24 6.28 -30.38
C PRO A 94 0.46 4.95 -29.65
N LEU A 95 -0.51 4.49 -28.86
CA LEU A 95 -0.46 3.20 -28.16
C LEU A 95 -0.77 2.04 -29.12
N ALA A 96 -1.67 2.24 -30.07
CA ALA A 96 -2.03 1.23 -31.07
C ALA A 96 -1.03 1.16 -32.24
N LEU A 97 -0.34 2.28 -32.54
CA LEU A 97 0.54 2.42 -33.71
C LEU A 97 1.61 1.31 -33.86
N PRO A 98 2.33 0.89 -32.80
CA PRO A 98 3.36 -0.15 -32.93
C PRO A 98 2.81 -1.51 -33.39
N PHE A 99 1.51 -1.74 -33.21
CA PHE A 99 0.83 -2.99 -33.55
C PHE A 99 0.03 -2.88 -34.85
N SER A 100 0.06 -1.72 -35.51
CA SER A 100 -0.64 -1.50 -36.78
C SER A 100 -0.10 -2.44 -37.86
N GLY A 101 -1.01 -3.06 -38.62
CA GLY A 101 -0.65 -3.95 -39.74
C GLY A 101 -0.18 -5.36 -39.38
N ILE A 102 -0.15 -5.76 -38.09
CA ILE A 102 0.15 -7.15 -37.68
C ILE A 102 -0.84 -8.15 -38.30
N PHE A 103 -2.10 -7.74 -38.45
CA PHE A 103 -3.13 -8.50 -39.15
C PHE A 103 -3.65 -7.71 -40.34
N GLY A 104 -4.08 -8.43 -41.38
CA GLY A 104 -4.81 -7.84 -42.49
C GLY A 104 -6.08 -7.13 -42.01
N VAL A 105 -6.42 -6.02 -42.66
CA VAL A 105 -7.65 -5.28 -42.36
C VAL A 105 -8.86 -6.19 -42.63
N THR A 106 -9.57 -6.58 -41.57
CA THR A 106 -10.86 -7.27 -41.71
C THR A 106 -11.94 -6.21 -41.81
N ALA A 107 -12.37 -5.91 -43.04
CA ALA A 107 -13.53 -5.07 -43.26
C ALA A 107 -14.79 -5.84 -42.85
N THR A 108 -15.51 -5.38 -41.81
CA THR A 108 -16.89 -5.84 -41.60
C THR A 108 -17.76 -5.16 -42.66
N ASN A 109 -18.76 -5.89 -43.18
CA ASN A 109 -19.61 -5.56 -44.34
C ASN A 109 -20.34 -4.18 -44.33
N GLN A 110 -20.07 -3.29 -43.38
CA GLN A 110 -20.71 -1.98 -43.22
C GLN A 110 -19.72 -0.85 -42.88
N GLY A 111 -18.46 -0.95 -43.33
CA GLY A 111 -17.45 0.11 -43.10
C GLY A 111 -16.86 0.12 -41.69
N ASN A 112 -17.18 -0.89 -40.88
CA ASN A 112 -16.68 -1.06 -39.53
C ASN A 112 -15.42 -1.93 -39.56
N PHE A 113 -14.25 -1.33 -39.35
CA PHE A 113 -12.98 -2.08 -39.32
C PHE A 113 -12.75 -2.60 -37.91
N PHE A 114 -12.77 -3.92 -37.75
CA PHE A 114 -12.40 -4.54 -36.49
C PHE A 114 -10.87 -4.52 -36.36
N GLU A 115 -10.36 -3.83 -35.36
CA GLU A 115 -8.92 -3.64 -35.16
C GLU A 115 -8.31 -4.78 -34.33
N TRP A 116 -8.02 -5.91 -34.97
CA TRP A 116 -7.30 -7.01 -34.33
C TRP A 116 -5.97 -6.58 -33.70
N SER A 117 -5.29 -5.60 -34.30
CA SER A 117 -4.07 -4.98 -33.77
C SER A 117 -4.24 -4.40 -32.37
N THR A 118 -5.41 -3.80 -32.08
CA THR A 118 -5.69 -3.15 -30.79
C THR A 118 -5.91 -4.18 -29.68
N ILE A 119 -6.47 -5.36 -30.02
CA ILE A 119 -6.57 -6.49 -29.08
C ILE A 119 -5.18 -7.01 -28.71
N ILE A 120 -4.29 -7.13 -29.70
CA ILE A 120 -2.90 -7.52 -29.43
C ILE A 120 -2.20 -6.47 -28.57
N ALA A 121 -2.43 -5.17 -28.82
CA ALA A 121 -1.85 -4.12 -28.00
C ALA A 121 -2.21 -4.27 -26.52
N VAL A 122 -3.50 -4.49 -26.21
CA VAL A 122 -3.99 -4.80 -24.85
C VAL A 122 -3.24 -5.98 -24.24
N ILE A 123 -3.20 -7.11 -24.94
CA ILE A 123 -2.53 -8.32 -24.43
C ILE A 123 -1.05 -8.06 -24.16
N VAL A 124 -0.36 -7.42 -25.10
CA VAL A 124 1.08 -7.16 -25.00
C VAL A 124 1.39 -6.19 -23.86
N TYR A 125 0.62 -5.12 -23.70
CA TYR A 125 0.84 -4.18 -22.60
C TYR A 125 0.59 -4.81 -21.23
N ALA A 126 -0.44 -5.63 -21.08
CA ALA A 126 -0.67 -6.41 -19.87
C ALA A 126 0.51 -7.35 -19.56
N LEU A 127 1.03 -8.05 -20.57
CA LEU A 127 2.18 -8.95 -20.41
C LEU A 127 3.47 -8.19 -20.04
N ILE A 128 3.73 -7.03 -20.65
CA ILE A 128 4.88 -6.18 -20.32
C ILE A 128 4.79 -5.71 -18.88
N ALA A 129 3.65 -5.16 -18.46
CA ALA A 129 3.47 -4.68 -17.09
C ALA A 129 3.65 -5.81 -16.06
N TYR A 130 3.08 -6.99 -16.35
CA TYR A 130 3.28 -8.18 -15.53
C TYR A 130 4.76 -8.58 -15.45
N ALA A 131 5.46 -8.65 -16.59
CA ALA A 131 6.88 -9.01 -16.63
C ALA A 131 7.75 -8.01 -15.84
N VAL A 132 7.47 -6.72 -15.94
CA VAL A 132 8.15 -5.67 -15.16
C VAL A 132 7.93 -5.86 -13.66
N ILE A 133 6.69 -6.14 -13.24
CA ILE A 133 6.36 -6.42 -11.83
C ILE A 133 7.14 -7.63 -11.32
N GLN A 134 7.21 -8.70 -12.11
CA GLN A 134 7.94 -9.92 -11.72
C GLN A 134 9.45 -9.69 -11.63
N LEU A 135 10.02 -8.96 -12.59
CA LEU A 135 11.43 -8.58 -12.54
C LEU A 135 11.74 -7.76 -11.28
N MET A 136 10.86 -6.82 -10.91
CA MET A 136 11.01 -6.06 -9.68
C MET A 136 10.97 -6.91 -8.41
N GLN A 137 10.19 -8.00 -8.41
CA GLN A 137 10.14 -8.92 -7.28
C GLN A 137 11.42 -9.76 -7.19
N LEU A 138 11.95 -10.20 -8.33
CA LEU A 138 13.18 -10.98 -8.42
C LEU A 138 14.41 -10.21 -7.92
N VAL A 139 14.48 -8.89 -8.20
CA VAL A 139 15.66 -8.06 -7.87
C VAL A 139 15.64 -7.53 -6.43
N LYS A 140 14.51 -7.61 -5.70
CA LYS A 140 14.45 -7.16 -4.30
C LYS A 140 15.28 -8.11 -3.42
N PRO A 141 16.36 -7.62 -2.76
CA PRO A 141 17.14 -8.46 -1.86
C PRO A 141 16.26 -8.90 -0.69
N VAL A 142 16.21 -10.21 -0.44
CA VAL A 142 15.64 -10.77 0.79
C VAL A 142 16.43 -10.13 1.94
N SER A 143 15.79 -9.28 2.73
CA SER A 143 16.46 -8.47 3.74
C SER A 143 17.15 -9.39 4.75
N LYS A 144 18.49 -9.31 4.79
CA LYS A 144 19.37 -10.10 5.68
C LYS A 144 19.14 -9.86 7.18
N GLU A 145 18.27 -8.92 7.55
CA GLU A 145 17.93 -8.58 8.94
C GLU A 145 17.20 -9.71 9.69
N GLU A 146 16.63 -10.70 9.00
CA GLU A 146 16.01 -11.89 9.63
C GLU A 146 17.01 -13.02 9.90
N VAL A 147 18.17 -13.02 9.22
CA VAL A 147 19.17 -14.10 9.35
C VAL A 147 20.05 -13.88 10.59
N GLU A 148 20.38 -12.63 10.94
CA GLU A 148 21.26 -12.33 12.09
C GLU A 148 20.58 -12.53 13.46
N GLN A 149 19.25 -12.43 13.57
CA GLN A 149 18.54 -12.71 14.84
C GLN A 149 18.42 -14.21 15.19
N THR A 150 18.74 -15.11 14.26
CA THR A 150 18.70 -16.57 14.51
C THR A 150 20.05 -17.18 14.88
N VAL A 151 21.14 -16.43 14.70
CA VAL A 151 22.51 -16.91 14.95
C VAL A 151 23.00 -16.52 16.35
N ASP A 152 22.52 -15.40 16.90
CA ASP A 152 22.92 -14.92 18.24
C ASP A 152 22.06 -15.48 19.39
N SER A 153 21.02 -16.28 19.08
CA SER A 153 20.13 -16.89 20.07
C SER A 153 20.38 -18.38 20.31
N GLN A 154 21.57 -18.89 19.95
CA GLN A 154 22.00 -20.27 20.18
C GLN A 154 23.27 -20.30 21.02
#